data_AF-X1UXJ9-F1
#
_entry.id   AF-X1UXJ9-F1
#
_cell.length_a   1.000
_cell.length_b   1.000
_cell.length_c   1.000
_cell.angle_alpha   90.00
_cell.angle_beta   90.00
_cell.angle_gamma   90.00
#
_symmetry.space_group_name_H-M   'P 1'
#
loop_
_entity.id
_entity.type
_entity.pdbx_description
1 polymer ?
#
loop_
_entity_poly.entity_id
_entity_poly.type
_entity_poly.pdbx_seq_one_letter_code
_entity_poly.pdbx_strand_id
1 'polypeptide(L)'
;GGYLSEEQFAKKKDLIRRKLLPRSIAKRIKKDLVIHSDYTQDPKLKMRWISYVMKASFIEKSWDRPLADALKGFHNGCFAGFWNDAPKWKLTGTDKKFNALLKVTKGLHPVSGKPIVWKKPTYPWVLLLMEEPVDIGGWWYLLPTERAPPLTPVDFTNLTELPDDDDRKHPNEIQREIDRHRELLSRREDYDFAS
;
A
#
# COMPACT_ATOMS: atom_id res chain seq x y z
N GLY A 1 36.26 13.12 -37.27
CA GLY A 1 34.98 12.43 -37.47
C GLY A 1 34.45 12.79 -38.84
N GLY A 2 34.95 12.13 -39.89
CA GLY A 2 34.50 12.34 -41.26
C GLY A 2 33.17 11.63 -41.53
N TYR A 3 32.50 12.04 -42.61
CA TYR A 3 31.35 11.33 -43.15
C TYR A 3 31.77 9.92 -43.57
N LEU A 4 31.07 8.91 -43.06
CA LEU A 4 31.27 7.52 -43.49
C LEU A 4 30.33 7.24 -44.67
N SER A 5 30.82 6.52 -45.67
CA SER A 5 29.93 5.98 -46.71
C SER A 5 28.89 5.06 -46.07
N GLU A 6 27.75 4.85 -46.74
CA GLU A 6 26.65 4.04 -46.21
C GLU A 6 27.10 2.64 -45.79
N GLU A 7 27.98 2.01 -46.57
CA GLU A 7 28.56 0.70 -46.25
C GLU A 7 29.45 0.72 -45.00
N GLN A 8 30.33 1.73 -44.89
CA GLN A 8 31.19 1.89 -43.72
C GLN A 8 30.37 2.18 -42.46
N PHE A 9 29.30 2.95 -42.63
CA PHE A 9 28.37 3.29 -41.55
C PHE A 9 27.57 2.06 -41.10
N ALA A 10 27.09 1.23 -42.04
CA ALA A 10 26.43 -0.03 -41.73
C ALA A 10 27.38 -1.00 -41.00
N LYS A 11 28.62 -1.15 -41.47
CA LYS A 11 29.66 -1.94 -40.79
C LYS A 11 29.92 -1.44 -39.36
N LYS A 12 29.95 -0.12 -39.17
CA LYS A 12 30.10 0.48 -37.84
C LYS A 12 28.89 0.20 -36.95
N LYS A 13 27.66 0.34 -37.46
CA LYS A 13 26.43 -0.03 -36.73
C LYS A 13 26.49 -1.50 -36.31
N ASP A 14 26.89 -2.40 -37.19
CA ASP A 14 27.04 -3.82 -36.87
C ASP A 14 28.09 -4.12 -35.79
N LEU A 15 29.23 -3.43 -35.83
CA LEU A 15 30.25 -3.52 -34.78
C LEU A 15 29.68 -3.09 -33.43
N ILE A 16 28.96 -1.97 -33.39
CA ILE A 16 28.31 -1.47 -32.17
C ILE A 16 27.26 -2.47 -31.68
N ARG A 17 26.41 -3.01 -32.58
CA ARG A 17 25.42 -4.03 -32.23
C ARG A 17 26.06 -5.22 -31.55
N ARG A 18 27.14 -5.76 -32.12
CA ARG A 18 27.85 -6.93 -31.57
C ARG A 18 28.49 -6.65 -30.20
N LYS A 19 28.98 -5.42 -29.97
CA LYS A 19 29.58 -5.04 -28.68
C LYS A 19 28.54 -4.82 -27.58
N LEU A 20 27.40 -4.21 -27.90
CA LEU A 20 26.35 -3.92 -26.93
C LEU A 20 25.42 -5.12 -26.70
N LEU A 21 25.09 -5.86 -27.75
CA LEU A 21 24.22 -7.03 -27.69
C LEU A 21 24.85 -8.21 -28.46
N PRO A 22 25.55 -9.11 -27.77
CA PRO A 22 26.08 -10.33 -28.38
C PRO A 22 25.00 -11.15 -29.09
N ARG A 23 25.34 -11.75 -30.25
CA ARG A 23 24.39 -12.50 -31.09
C ARG A 23 23.69 -13.63 -30.36
N SER A 24 24.36 -14.28 -29.40
CA SER A 24 23.78 -15.34 -28.56
C SER A 24 22.60 -14.81 -27.73
N ILE A 25 22.75 -13.62 -27.15
CA ILE A 25 21.70 -12.96 -26.36
C ILE A 25 20.58 -12.46 -27.27
N ALA A 26 20.90 -11.84 -28.42
CA ALA A 26 19.90 -11.41 -29.39
C ALA A 26 19.01 -12.57 -29.86
N LYS A 27 19.61 -13.73 -30.17
CA LYS A 27 18.88 -14.96 -30.53
C LYS A 27 17.98 -15.46 -29.40
N ARG A 28 18.49 -15.48 -28.16
CA ARG A 28 17.71 -15.88 -26.98
C ARG A 28 16.46 -15.01 -26.77
N ILE A 29 16.58 -13.70 -27.06
CA ILE A 29 15.51 -12.71 -26.86
C ILE A 29 14.63 -12.56 -28.11
N LYS A 30 15.02 -13.18 -29.24
CA LYS A 30 14.36 -13.09 -30.55
C LYS A 30 14.18 -11.65 -31.06
N LYS A 31 15.09 -10.74 -30.67
CA LYS A 31 15.11 -9.32 -31.12
C LYS A 31 16.53 -8.85 -31.29
N ASP A 32 16.76 -8.04 -32.32
CA ASP A 32 18.05 -7.41 -32.59
C ASP A 32 18.10 -5.96 -32.06
N LEU A 33 19.32 -5.46 -31.86
CA LEU A 33 19.55 -4.09 -31.39
C LEU A 33 19.33 -3.09 -32.53
N VAL A 34 18.28 -2.26 -32.39
CA VAL A 34 17.99 -1.17 -33.32
C VAL A 34 18.82 0.05 -32.94
N ILE A 35 19.70 0.48 -33.85
CA ILE A 35 20.53 1.69 -33.68
C ILE A 35 19.95 2.79 -34.55
N HIS A 36 19.27 3.76 -33.92
CA HIS A 36 18.78 4.98 -34.55
C HIS A 36 19.89 6.03 -34.64
N SER A 37 20.84 5.82 -35.54
CA SER A 37 21.88 6.80 -35.85
C SER A 37 21.88 6.98 -37.35
N ASP A 38 21.55 8.16 -37.85
CA ASP A 38 21.60 8.47 -39.28
C ASP A 38 22.24 9.84 -39.47
N TYR A 39 22.76 10.10 -40.67
CA TYR A 39 23.22 11.45 -41.00
C TYR A 39 22.02 12.31 -41.37
N THR A 40 21.97 13.54 -40.85
CA THR A 40 20.95 14.50 -41.24
C THR A 40 21.60 15.83 -41.60
N GLN A 41 21.08 16.47 -42.66
CA GLN A 41 21.45 17.84 -43.00
C GLN A 41 20.48 18.87 -42.44
N ASP A 42 19.29 18.45 -42.00
CA ASP A 42 18.26 19.33 -41.46
C ASP A 42 18.72 20.03 -40.16
N PRO A 43 18.80 21.37 -40.15
CA PRO A 43 19.19 22.14 -38.97
C PRO A 43 18.31 21.85 -37.74
N LYS A 44 17.00 21.62 -37.92
CA LYS A 44 16.09 21.35 -36.80
C LYS A 44 16.42 20.03 -36.11
N LEU A 45 16.65 18.98 -36.89
CA LEU A 45 17.06 17.67 -36.38
C LEU A 45 18.44 17.72 -35.71
N LYS A 46 19.40 18.46 -36.30
CA LYS A 46 20.71 18.70 -35.68
C LYS A 46 20.57 19.35 -34.30
N MET A 47 19.81 20.44 -34.20
CA MET A 47 19.56 21.11 -32.93
C MET A 47 18.85 20.21 -31.93
N ARG A 48 17.85 19.42 -32.36
CA ARG A 48 17.16 18.46 -31.47
C ARG A 48 18.12 17.42 -30.91
N TRP A 49 19.01 16.86 -31.73
CA TRP A 49 20.00 15.88 -31.29
C TRP A 49 21.04 16.49 -30.36
N ILE A 50 21.55 17.68 -30.69
CA ILE A 50 22.44 18.43 -29.80
C ILE A 50 21.74 18.70 -28.48
N SER A 51 20.50 19.21 -28.47
CA SER A 51 19.73 19.44 -27.26
C SER A 51 19.44 18.18 -26.46
N TYR A 52 19.37 17.00 -27.10
CA TYR A 52 19.18 15.73 -26.41
C TYR A 52 20.49 15.24 -25.76
N VAL A 53 21.61 15.30 -26.49
CA VAL A 53 22.94 14.92 -25.98
C VAL A 53 23.43 15.91 -24.91
N MET A 54 23.19 17.20 -25.12
CA MET A 54 23.55 18.29 -24.23
C MET A 54 22.47 18.55 -23.17
N LYS A 55 21.32 17.86 -23.21
CA LYS A 55 20.40 17.87 -22.08
C LYS A 55 21.17 17.23 -20.94
N ALA A 56 21.61 18.04 -20.00
CA ALA A 56 22.13 17.54 -18.75
C ALA A 56 20.97 16.77 -18.09
N SER A 57 20.98 15.45 -18.22
CA SER A 57 20.04 14.55 -17.53
C SER A 57 20.15 14.69 -16.01
N PHE A 58 21.16 15.41 -15.53
CA PHE A 58 21.47 15.65 -14.13
C PHE A 58 21.62 17.15 -13.91
N ILE A 59 20.49 17.85 -13.76
CA ILE A 59 20.47 19.25 -13.30
C ILE A 59 20.89 19.33 -11.82
N GLU A 60 20.70 18.24 -11.06
CA GLU A 60 21.13 18.12 -9.67
C GLU A 60 22.53 17.49 -9.55
N LYS A 61 23.53 18.34 -9.26
CA LYS A 61 24.91 17.91 -8.98
C LYS A 61 25.03 17.00 -7.74
N SER A 62 24.06 17.05 -6.84
CA SER A 62 23.98 16.21 -5.62
C SER A 62 23.85 14.73 -5.94
N TRP A 63 23.29 14.38 -7.11
CA TRP A 63 23.09 12.99 -7.51
C TRP A 63 24.32 12.39 -8.18
N ASP A 64 25.27 13.20 -8.63
CA ASP A 64 26.30 12.76 -9.57
C ASP A 64 27.20 11.65 -8.99
N ARG A 65 27.73 11.80 -7.77
CA ARG A 65 28.53 10.76 -7.10
C ARG A 65 27.70 9.60 -6.56
N PRO A 66 26.62 9.82 -5.78
CA PRO A 66 25.82 8.71 -5.26
C PRO A 66 25.17 7.87 -6.36
N LEU A 67 24.70 8.50 -7.44
CA LEU A 67 24.12 7.82 -8.60
C LEU A 67 25.20 7.14 -9.43
N ALA A 68 26.36 7.77 -9.67
CA ALA A 68 27.45 7.11 -10.40
C ALA A 68 27.96 5.88 -9.64
N ASP A 69 28.09 5.94 -8.31
CA ASP A 69 28.43 4.79 -7.48
C ASP A 69 27.31 3.74 -7.48
N ALA A 70 26.05 4.15 -7.46
CA ALA A 70 24.91 3.23 -7.59
C ALA A 70 24.82 2.59 -8.99
N LEU A 71 25.26 3.29 -10.05
CA LEU A 71 25.31 2.81 -11.43
C LEU A 71 26.58 1.98 -11.72
N LYS A 72 27.65 2.18 -10.95
CA LYS A 72 28.91 1.46 -11.07
C LYS A 72 28.70 0.02 -10.63
N GLY A 73 28.66 -0.88 -11.60
CA GLY A 73 28.30 -2.29 -11.36
C GLY A 73 26.79 -2.56 -11.39
N PHE A 74 25.97 -1.54 -11.66
CA PHE A 74 24.54 -1.73 -11.92
C PHE A 74 24.35 -2.38 -13.28
N HIS A 75 24.38 -3.71 -13.27
CA HIS A 75 23.99 -4.50 -14.41
C HIS A 75 22.47 -4.44 -14.54
N ASN A 76 21.95 -3.39 -15.19
CA ASN A 76 20.58 -3.43 -15.72
C ASN A 76 20.52 -4.36 -16.94
N GLY A 77 20.97 -5.60 -16.77
CA GLY A 77 20.60 -6.74 -17.60
C GLY A 77 19.18 -7.21 -17.31
N CYS A 78 18.48 -6.55 -16.37
CA CYS A 78 17.04 -6.65 -16.26
C CYS A 78 16.42 -5.89 -17.44
N PHE A 79 16.26 -6.59 -18.56
CA PHE A 79 15.34 -6.20 -19.62
C PHE A 79 14.06 -5.71 -18.96
N ALA A 80 13.73 -4.44 -19.13
CA ALA A 80 12.63 -3.73 -18.47
C ALA A 80 11.22 -4.25 -18.86
N GLY A 81 11.10 -5.53 -19.23
CA GLY A 81 9.95 -6.08 -19.94
C GLY A 81 9.83 -5.46 -21.33
N PHE A 82 8.84 -5.92 -22.08
CA PHE A 82 8.32 -5.14 -23.19
C PHE A 82 7.37 -4.06 -22.66
N TRP A 83 7.23 -2.94 -23.39
CA TRP A 83 6.31 -1.86 -22.99
C TRP A 83 4.85 -2.33 -22.84
N ASN A 84 4.49 -3.39 -23.56
CA ASN A 84 3.17 -4.02 -23.51
C ASN A 84 3.11 -5.23 -22.55
N ASP A 85 4.22 -5.59 -21.90
CA ASP A 85 4.19 -6.64 -20.89
C ASP A 85 3.60 -6.09 -19.60
N ALA A 86 2.97 -6.97 -18.82
CA ALA A 86 2.60 -6.65 -17.46
C ALA A 86 3.84 -6.17 -16.67
N PRO A 87 3.70 -5.14 -15.80
CA PRO A 87 4.82 -4.58 -15.06
C PRO A 87 5.51 -5.67 -14.23
N LYS A 88 6.79 -5.95 -14.54
CA LYS A 88 7.60 -6.94 -13.81
C LYS A 88 8.03 -6.45 -12.44
N TRP A 89 8.08 -5.14 -12.24
CA TRP A 89 8.38 -4.52 -10.96
C TRP A 89 7.07 -4.36 -10.17
N LYS A 90 7.01 -5.02 -9.02
CA LYS A 90 6.01 -4.82 -7.97
C LYS A 90 6.77 -4.45 -6.70
N LEU A 91 6.33 -3.48 -5.90
CA LEU A 91 6.97 -3.19 -4.62
C LEU A 91 6.58 -4.27 -3.61
N THR A 92 7.21 -5.45 -3.70
CA THR A 92 7.04 -6.52 -2.71
C THR A 92 7.38 -6.00 -1.32
N GLY A 93 6.34 -5.73 -0.52
CA GLY A 93 6.44 -5.24 0.85
C GLY A 93 5.87 -3.84 1.05
N THR A 94 6.24 -2.88 0.20
CA THR A 94 5.84 -1.46 0.33
C THR A 94 4.42 -1.18 -0.17
N ASP A 95 3.86 -2.09 -0.98
CA ASP A 95 2.46 -2.05 -1.44
C ASP A 95 1.47 -1.94 -0.27
N LYS A 96 1.80 -2.50 0.91
CA LYS A 96 0.93 -2.44 2.09
C LYS A 96 0.59 -1.01 2.51
N LYS A 97 1.56 -0.08 2.43
CA LYS A 97 1.34 1.33 2.77
C LYS A 97 0.38 2.02 1.79
N PHE A 98 0.46 1.64 0.52
CA PHE A 98 -0.35 2.24 -0.55
C PHE A 98 -1.68 1.52 -0.80
N ASN A 99 -1.95 0.38 -0.14
CA ASN A 99 -3.23 -0.32 -0.25
C ASN A 99 -4.42 0.55 0.18
N ALA A 100 -4.24 1.40 1.20
CA ALA A 100 -5.25 2.37 1.62
C ALA A 100 -5.51 3.40 0.51
N LEU A 101 -4.44 3.96 -0.06
CA LEU A 101 -4.51 4.91 -1.17
C LEU A 101 -5.17 4.30 -2.43
N LEU A 102 -4.86 3.04 -2.76
CA LEU A 102 -5.47 2.31 -3.88
C LEU A 102 -6.98 2.13 -3.73
N LYS A 103 -7.51 2.05 -2.50
CA LYS A 103 -8.96 2.02 -2.27
C LYS A 103 -9.56 3.40 -2.50
N VAL A 104 -8.92 4.46 -2.00
CA VAL A 104 -9.38 5.85 -2.18
C VAL A 104 -9.42 6.24 -3.66
N THR A 105 -8.40 5.87 -4.44
CA THR A 105 -8.38 6.13 -5.90
C THR A 105 -9.50 5.40 -6.64
N LYS A 106 -9.96 4.25 -6.13
CA LYS A 106 -11.13 3.52 -6.63
C LYS A 106 -12.47 4.05 -6.08
N GLY A 107 -12.45 5.13 -5.29
CA GLY A 107 -13.65 5.69 -4.66
C GLY A 107 -14.17 4.88 -3.48
N LEU A 108 -13.33 4.05 -2.86
CA LEU A 108 -13.69 3.20 -1.72
C LEU A 108 -12.98 3.68 -0.45
N HIS A 109 -13.67 3.57 0.68
CA HIS A 109 -13.15 3.95 1.99
C HIS A 109 -11.95 3.04 2.36
N PRO A 110 -10.81 3.60 2.82
CA PRO A 110 -9.56 2.86 2.98
C PRO A 110 -9.64 1.71 4.01
N VAL A 111 -10.41 1.90 5.10
CA VAL A 111 -10.63 0.87 6.12
C VAL A 111 -11.82 -0.03 5.79
N SER A 112 -13.05 0.52 5.79
CA SER A 112 -14.30 -0.23 5.60
C SER A 112 -14.56 -0.76 4.19
N GLY A 113 -13.94 -0.22 3.14
CA GLY A 113 -14.16 -0.63 1.74
C GLY A 113 -15.51 -0.19 1.13
N LYS A 114 -16.34 0.55 1.86
CA LYS A 114 -17.61 1.11 1.36
C LYS A 114 -17.37 2.24 0.35
N PRO A 115 -18.26 2.49 -0.61
CA PRO A 115 -18.11 3.63 -1.52
C PRO A 115 -18.08 4.96 -0.76
N ILE A 116 -17.16 5.85 -1.12
CA ILE A 116 -17.02 7.17 -0.51
C ILE A 116 -18.07 8.11 -1.09
N VAL A 117 -18.90 8.68 -0.22
CA VAL A 117 -19.79 9.78 -0.57
C VAL A 117 -19.14 11.07 -0.12
N TRP A 118 -18.61 11.84 -1.07
CA TRP A 118 -17.98 13.14 -0.79
C TRP A 118 -19.05 14.17 -0.44
N LYS A 119 -19.15 14.51 0.84
CA LYS A 119 -19.87 15.72 1.25
C LYS A 119 -18.96 16.92 0.94
N LYS A 120 -19.53 18.09 0.63
CA LYS A 120 -18.78 19.34 0.37
C LYS A 120 -18.58 20.28 1.58
N PRO A 121 -18.61 19.86 2.88
CA PRO A 121 -18.36 20.82 3.94
C PRO A 121 -16.88 21.20 3.89
N THR A 122 -16.61 22.50 3.86
CA THR A 122 -15.26 23.03 3.98
C THR A 122 -14.90 23.00 5.46
N TYR A 123 -13.83 22.29 5.81
CA TYR A 123 -13.33 22.23 7.18
C TYR A 123 -12.01 23.00 7.28
N PRO A 124 -11.79 23.83 8.30
CA PRO A 124 -10.51 24.50 8.50
C PRO A 124 -9.37 23.49 8.65
N TRP A 125 -8.29 23.66 7.87
CA TRP A 125 -7.13 22.76 7.88
C TRP A 125 -6.47 22.66 9.26
N VAL A 126 -6.47 23.75 10.03
CA VAL A 126 -5.89 23.80 11.39
C VAL A 126 -6.60 22.83 12.34
N LEU A 127 -7.94 22.76 12.28
CA LEU A 127 -8.72 21.84 13.12
C LEU A 127 -8.47 20.39 12.72
N LEU A 128 -8.26 20.11 11.43
CA LEU A 128 -7.91 18.77 10.97
C LEU A 128 -6.55 18.32 11.49
N LEU A 129 -5.56 19.22 11.55
CA LEU A 129 -4.22 18.90 12.06
C LEU A 129 -4.20 18.62 13.56
N MET A 130 -5.12 19.22 14.33
CA MET A 130 -5.26 18.96 15.77
C MET A 130 -5.68 17.52 16.08
N GLU A 131 -6.36 16.86 15.14
CA GLU A 131 -6.77 15.45 15.25
C GLU A 131 -5.64 14.45 14.89
N GLU A 132 -4.40 14.93 14.73
CA GLU A 132 -3.23 14.10 14.40
C GLU A 132 -3.45 13.11 13.23
N PRO A 133 -3.83 13.60 12.03
CA PRO A 133 -4.17 12.74 10.92
C PRO A 133 -2.94 11.99 10.38
N VAL A 134 -3.15 10.72 10.00
CA VAL A 134 -2.09 9.88 9.43
C VAL A 134 -2.03 10.07 7.91
N ASP A 135 -0.87 10.47 7.41
CA ASP A 135 -0.62 10.61 5.96
C ASP A 135 -0.57 9.24 5.28
N ILE A 136 -1.48 9.03 4.33
CA ILE A 136 -1.58 7.80 3.51
C ILE A 136 -1.05 8.01 2.07
N GLY A 137 -0.53 9.20 1.77
CA GLY A 137 0.10 9.58 0.51
C GLY A 137 -0.82 10.32 -0.45
N GLY A 138 -0.24 11.09 -1.39
CA GLY A 138 -0.99 11.79 -2.43
C GLY A 138 -1.97 12.84 -1.90
N TRP A 139 -1.64 13.50 -0.80
CA TRP A 139 -2.47 14.48 -0.08
C TRP A 139 -3.75 13.91 0.55
N TRP A 140 -3.81 12.58 0.72
CA TRP A 140 -4.87 11.92 1.46
C TRP A 140 -4.44 11.64 2.89
N TYR A 141 -5.38 11.82 3.81
CA TYR A 141 -5.17 11.69 5.24
C TYR A 141 -6.24 10.78 5.84
N LEU A 142 -5.84 9.97 6.81
CA LEU A 142 -6.73 9.12 7.59
C LEU A 142 -6.82 9.69 9.00
N LEU A 143 -8.02 10.10 9.40
CA LEU A 143 -8.28 10.51 10.77
C LEU A 143 -8.21 9.27 11.69
N PRO A 144 -7.66 9.41 12.91
CA PRO A 144 -7.68 8.34 13.88
C PRO A 144 -9.12 7.95 14.20
N THR A 145 -9.34 6.66 14.45
CA THR A 145 -10.66 6.17 14.86
C THR A 145 -11.00 6.78 16.22
N GLU A 146 -12.15 7.44 16.34
CA GLU A 146 -12.66 7.91 17.63
C GLU A 146 -12.68 6.74 18.62
N ARG A 147 -11.93 6.88 19.72
CA ARG A 147 -11.93 5.87 20.78
C ARG A 147 -13.33 5.87 21.39
N ALA A 148 -13.97 4.70 21.45
CA ALA A 148 -15.23 4.57 22.18
C ALA A 148 -15.05 5.13 23.60
N PRO A 149 -16.06 5.84 24.14
CA PRO A 149 -15.99 6.32 25.51
C PRO A 149 -15.62 5.16 26.44
N PRO A 150 -14.86 5.41 27.52
CA PRO A 150 -14.61 4.38 28.50
C PRO A 150 -15.96 3.80 28.93
N LEU A 151 -16.05 2.47 28.96
CA LEU A 151 -17.23 1.81 29.50
C LEU A 151 -17.48 2.40 30.89
N THR A 152 -18.72 2.77 31.17
CA THR A 152 -19.13 3.16 32.52
C THR A 152 -18.64 2.09 33.48
N PRO A 153 -18.00 2.45 34.60
CA PRO A 153 -17.66 1.47 35.63
C PRO A 153 -18.89 0.60 35.89
N VAL A 154 -18.70 -0.72 35.96
CA VAL A 154 -19.80 -1.63 36.30
C VAL A 154 -20.32 -1.18 37.67
N ASP A 155 -21.59 -0.78 37.74
CA ASP A 155 -22.23 -0.44 39.00
C ASP A 155 -22.31 -1.69 39.87
N PHE A 156 -21.43 -1.75 40.89
CA PHE A 156 -21.46 -2.79 41.91
C PHE A 156 -22.53 -2.52 42.98
N THR A 157 -23.38 -1.50 42.82
CA THR A 157 -24.41 -1.06 43.77
C THR A 157 -25.50 -2.10 44.02
N ASN A 158 -25.59 -3.15 43.21
CA ASN A 158 -26.68 -4.13 43.25
C ASN A 158 -26.56 -5.21 44.36
N LEU A 159 -25.60 -5.15 45.28
CA LEU A 159 -25.52 -6.12 46.38
C LEU A 159 -25.94 -5.55 47.74
N THR A 160 -25.73 -4.25 47.96
CA THR A 160 -26.06 -3.61 49.25
C THR A 160 -27.52 -3.13 49.30
N GLU A 161 -28.12 -2.84 48.15
CA GLU A 161 -29.51 -2.36 48.01
C GLU A 161 -30.56 -3.48 47.92
N LEU A 162 -30.14 -4.75 47.84
CA LEU A 162 -31.09 -5.87 47.84
C LEU A 162 -31.77 -5.96 49.23
N PRO A 163 -33.01 -6.46 49.31
CA PRO A 163 -33.62 -6.83 50.59
C PRO A 163 -32.68 -7.75 51.37
N ASP A 164 -32.69 -7.67 52.70
CA ASP A 164 -31.83 -8.52 53.55
C ASP A 164 -32.09 -10.02 53.39
N ASP A 165 -33.26 -10.36 52.87
CA ASP A 165 -33.73 -11.72 52.61
C ASP A 165 -33.49 -12.19 51.15
N ASP A 166 -32.72 -11.44 50.35
CA ASP A 166 -32.37 -11.87 48.99
C ASP A 166 -31.23 -12.90 49.01
N ASP A 167 -31.53 -14.10 48.51
CA ASP A 167 -30.62 -15.24 48.40
C ASP A 167 -29.24 -14.88 47.81
N ARG A 168 -29.18 -13.85 46.94
CA ARG A 168 -27.95 -13.37 46.29
C ARG A 168 -26.94 -12.74 47.25
N LYS A 169 -27.37 -12.29 48.43
CA LYS A 169 -26.47 -11.81 49.49
C LYS A 169 -25.75 -12.95 50.22
N HIS A 170 -26.22 -14.18 50.10
CA HIS A 170 -25.64 -15.32 50.82
C HIS A 170 -24.44 -15.92 50.07
N PRO A 171 -23.44 -16.45 50.81
CA PRO A 171 -22.36 -17.25 50.22
C PRO A 171 -22.88 -18.39 49.34
N ASN A 172 -22.12 -18.75 48.30
CA ASN A 172 -22.49 -19.76 47.30
C ASN A 172 -22.94 -21.12 47.88
N GLU A 173 -22.42 -21.50 49.05
CA GLU A 173 -22.80 -22.76 49.72
C GLU A 173 -24.24 -22.73 50.22
N ILE A 174 -24.66 -21.59 50.79
CA ILE A 174 -26.01 -21.37 51.31
C ILE A 174 -27.01 -21.29 50.14
N GLN A 175 -26.66 -20.62 49.04
CA GLN A 175 -27.50 -20.57 47.84
C GLN A 175 -27.81 -21.97 47.30
N ARG A 176 -26.80 -22.84 47.19
CA ARG A 176 -26.97 -24.24 46.75
C ARG A 176 -27.87 -25.04 47.68
N GLU A 177 -27.91 -24.71 48.96
CA GLU A 177 -28.77 -25.38 49.94
C GLU A 177 -30.21 -24.89 49.87
N ILE A 178 -30.43 -23.59 49.69
CA ILE A 178 -31.74 -22.99 49.41
C ILE A 178 -32.35 -23.58 48.14
N ASP A 179 -31.57 -23.67 47.06
CA ASP A 179 -32.02 -24.23 45.78
C ASP A 179 -32.41 -25.71 45.91
N ARG A 180 -31.60 -26.51 46.63
CA ARG A 180 -31.91 -27.92 46.93
C ARG A 180 -33.20 -28.05 47.74
N HIS A 181 -33.41 -27.19 48.74
CA HIS A 181 -34.64 -27.20 49.53
C HIS A 181 -35.87 -26.80 48.73
N ARG A 182 -35.76 -25.79 47.84
CA ARG A 182 -36.83 -25.39 46.92
C ARG A 182 -37.20 -26.52 45.96
N GLU A 183 -36.19 -27.20 45.40
CA GLU A 183 -36.40 -28.36 44.52
C GLU A 183 -37.14 -29.50 45.24
N LEU A 184 -36.77 -29.79 46.49
CA LEU A 184 -37.43 -30.83 47.30
C LEU A 184 -38.88 -30.48 47.65
N LEU A 185 -39.16 -29.21 47.95
CA LEU A 185 -40.52 -28.74 48.22
C LEU A 185 -41.40 -28.79 46.97
N SER A 186 -40.88 -28.32 45.82
CA SER A 186 -41.58 -28.42 44.53
C SER A 186 -41.92 -29.87 44.18
N ARG A 187 -40.98 -30.80 44.35
CA ARG A 187 -41.24 -32.23 44.13
C ARG A 187 -42.34 -32.78 45.04
N ARG A 188 -42.41 -32.32 46.29
CA ARG A 188 -43.43 -32.75 47.24
C ARG A 188 -44.81 -32.21 46.87
N GLU A 189 -44.89 -30.93 46.50
CA GLU A 189 -46.13 -30.31 46.01
C GLU A 189 -46.63 -30.99 44.74
N ASP A 190 -45.74 -31.34 43.81
CA ASP A 190 -46.08 -32.09 42.58
C ASP A 190 -46.64 -33.49 42.91
N TYR A 191 -46.13 -34.15 43.96
CA TYR A 191 -46.63 -35.45 44.43
C TYR A 191 -48.01 -35.31 45.11
N ASP A 192 -48.22 -34.27 45.92
CA ASP A 192 -49.50 -34.03 46.62
C ASP A 192 -50.61 -33.60 45.66
N PHE A 193 -50.30 -32.97 44.52
CA PHE A 193 -51.25 -32.63 43.46
C PHE A 193 -51.66 -33.81 42.56
N ALA A 194 -50.87 -34.89 42.57
CA ALA A 194 -51.07 -36.08 41.73
C ALA A 194 -51.81 -37.24 42.46
N SER A 195 -52.19 -37.05 43.72
CA SER A 195 -53.01 -37.97 44.52
C SER A 195 -54.49 -37.57 44.54
#